data_AF-A0A0G2IY36-F1
#
_entry.id   AF-A0A0G2IY36-F1
#
_cell.length_a   1.000
_cell.length_b   1.000
_cell.length_c   1.000
_cell.angle_alpha   90.00
_cell.angle_beta   90.00
_cell.angle_gamma   90.00
#
_symmetry.space_group_name_H-M   'P 1'
#
loop_
_entity.id
_entity.type
_entity.pdbx_description
1 polymer ?
#
loop_
_entity_poly.entity_id
_entity_poly.type
_entity_poly.pdbx_seq_one_letter_code
_entity_poly.pdbx_strand_id
1 'polypeptide(L)'
;MGVPDSTNGDVFHNWAKLPISREQFTREATEQMQLHFPSCKPLSGAEKLLLNLSQARCASSGDRIELALASSSKTHSYELRTSSLETKRLLSFFQSDWRVLGDDSRVRQGRGKPAPDIYLVALQSLNATRNSDKKAILPNECLVFEDSVAGVEAGRQAGMRVVWIPHPDVAVEYQTRQKDLLTESTEVIELRDNCQQEEIDDNCQWTEIILNLNHFNCEKYGIQMSSYVLYLVFISPVKLKNDFLMQRV
;
A
#
# COMPACT_ATOMS: atom_id res chain seq x y z
N MET A 1 -2.17 -8.61 -9.93
CA MET A 1 -1.96 -8.96 -11.35
C MET A 1 -3.31 -8.95 -12.04
N GLY A 2 -3.40 -8.57 -13.31
CA GLY A 2 -4.67 -8.58 -14.08
C GLY A 2 -5.50 -7.29 -14.07
N VAL A 3 -4.90 -6.11 -13.86
CA VAL A 3 -5.63 -4.84 -14.05
C VAL A 3 -5.88 -4.64 -15.56
N PRO A 4 -7.13 -4.46 -16.00
CA PRO A 4 -7.43 -4.18 -17.41
C PRO A 4 -6.69 -2.93 -17.89
N ASP A 5 -6.24 -2.95 -19.14
CA ASP A 5 -5.44 -1.88 -19.79
C ASP A 5 -4.10 -1.55 -19.11
N SER A 6 -3.54 -2.47 -18.31
CA SER A 6 -2.18 -2.37 -17.78
C SER A 6 -1.22 -3.28 -18.54
N THR A 7 0.06 -2.91 -18.57
CA THR A 7 1.16 -3.77 -19.07
C THR A 7 1.20 -5.14 -18.36
N ASN A 8 0.80 -5.17 -17.08
CA ASN A 8 0.69 -6.40 -16.29
C ASN A 8 -0.53 -7.27 -16.66
N GLY A 9 -1.47 -6.72 -17.44
CA GLY A 9 -2.63 -7.45 -17.93
C GLY A 9 -2.22 -8.55 -18.92
N ASP A 10 -1.25 -8.28 -19.79
CA ASP A 10 -0.82 -9.23 -20.82
C ASP A 10 0.00 -10.36 -20.22
N VAL A 11 0.87 -10.04 -19.27
CA VAL A 11 1.63 -11.02 -18.48
C VAL A 11 0.68 -12.01 -17.80
N PHE A 12 -0.36 -11.51 -17.12
CA PHE A 12 -1.33 -12.37 -16.45
C PHE A 12 -2.09 -13.26 -17.43
N HIS A 13 -2.57 -12.69 -18.53
CA HIS A 13 -3.39 -13.40 -19.51
C HIS A 13 -2.60 -14.51 -20.22
N ASN A 14 -1.34 -14.25 -20.54
CA ASN A 14 -0.43 -15.23 -21.13
C ASN A 14 -0.04 -16.32 -20.12
N TRP A 15 0.30 -15.93 -18.88
CA TRP A 15 0.64 -16.89 -17.82
C TRP A 15 -0.53 -17.83 -17.50
N ALA A 16 -1.74 -17.29 -17.35
CA ALA A 16 -2.94 -18.05 -17.06
C ALA A 16 -3.53 -18.78 -18.28
N LYS A 17 -2.97 -18.56 -19.48
CA LYS A 17 -3.44 -19.17 -20.75
C LYS A 17 -4.95 -19.04 -20.96
N LEU A 18 -5.51 -17.87 -20.71
CA LEU A 18 -6.96 -17.67 -20.72
C LEU A 18 -7.54 -17.94 -22.12
N PRO A 19 -8.64 -18.71 -22.24
CA PRO A 19 -9.23 -19.07 -23.53
C PRO A 19 -10.17 -17.99 -24.09
N ILE A 20 -10.09 -16.76 -23.62
CA ILE A 20 -10.99 -15.65 -23.96
C ILE A 20 -10.20 -14.44 -24.45
N SER A 21 -10.81 -13.58 -25.26
CA SER A 21 -10.12 -12.38 -25.76
C SER A 21 -9.85 -11.35 -24.66
N ARG A 22 -8.94 -10.40 -24.92
CA ARG A 22 -8.64 -9.27 -24.03
C ARG A 22 -9.84 -8.37 -23.80
N GLU A 23 -10.59 -8.12 -24.87
CA GLU A 23 -11.80 -7.31 -24.83
C GLU A 23 -12.87 -7.99 -23.96
N GLN A 24 -13.06 -9.30 -24.16
CA GLN A 24 -13.98 -10.08 -23.34
C GLN A 24 -13.55 -10.10 -21.86
N PHE A 25 -12.28 -10.36 -21.58
CA PHE A 25 -11.75 -10.32 -20.21
C PHE A 25 -11.97 -8.96 -19.55
N THR A 26 -11.71 -7.87 -20.27
CA THR A 26 -11.88 -6.49 -19.76
C THR A 26 -13.34 -6.19 -19.45
N ARG A 27 -14.26 -6.57 -20.34
CA ARG A 27 -15.69 -6.41 -20.13
C ARG A 27 -16.16 -7.19 -18.91
N GLU A 28 -15.89 -8.50 -18.85
CA GLU A 28 -16.32 -9.35 -17.74
C GLU A 28 -15.68 -8.92 -16.41
N ALA A 29 -14.39 -8.56 -16.41
CA ALA A 29 -13.74 -8.03 -15.22
C ALA A 29 -14.42 -6.73 -14.74
N THR A 30 -14.78 -5.84 -15.66
CA THR A 30 -15.48 -4.59 -15.31
C THR A 30 -16.85 -4.86 -14.72
N GLU A 31 -17.62 -5.79 -15.28
CA GLU A 31 -18.91 -6.23 -14.72
C GLU A 31 -18.75 -6.79 -13.30
N GLN A 32 -17.74 -7.65 -13.09
CA GLN A 32 -17.44 -8.18 -11.76
C GLN A 32 -17.05 -7.07 -10.77
N MET A 33 -16.27 -6.08 -11.21
CA MET A 33 -15.91 -4.92 -10.37
C MET A 33 -17.16 -4.13 -9.96
N GLN A 34 -18.07 -3.84 -10.90
CA GLN A 34 -19.31 -3.10 -10.60
C GLN A 34 -20.21 -3.84 -9.61
N LEU A 35 -20.28 -5.17 -9.70
CA LEU A 35 -21.07 -5.99 -8.78
C LEU A 35 -20.47 -6.03 -7.36
N HIS A 36 -19.15 -6.16 -7.25
CA HIS A 36 -18.51 -6.48 -5.98
C HIS A 36 -17.94 -5.25 -5.25
N PHE A 37 -17.44 -4.24 -5.96
CA PHE A 37 -16.77 -3.07 -5.35
C PHE A 37 -17.67 -2.30 -4.38
N PRO A 38 -18.98 -2.13 -4.61
CA PRO A 38 -19.85 -1.47 -3.63
C PRO A 38 -19.93 -2.19 -2.26
N SER A 39 -19.64 -3.49 -2.24
CA SER A 39 -19.65 -4.31 -1.01
C SER A 39 -18.31 -4.31 -0.26
N CYS A 40 -17.30 -3.59 -0.76
CA CYS A 40 -16.01 -3.43 -0.10
C CYS A 40 -16.17 -2.89 1.33
N LYS A 41 -15.42 -3.50 2.25
CA LYS A 41 -15.33 -3.07 3.65
C LYS A 41 -13.90 -2.66 3.96
N PRO A 42 -13.69 -1.65 4.81
CA PRO A 42 -12.38 -1.36 5.37
C PRO A 42 -11.70 -2.59 5.98
N LEU A 43 -10.37 -2.62 5.93
CA LEU A 43 -9.61 -3.61 6.68
C LEU A 43 -9.86 -3.45 8.18
N SER A 44 -9.90 -4.57 8.91
CA SER A 44 -10.01 -4.54 10.36
C SER A 44 -8.88 -3.70 10.96
N GLY A 45 -9.25 -2.76 11.84
CA GLY A 45 -8.31 -1.81 12.47
C GLY A 45 -8.07 -0.53 11.68
N ALA A 46 -8.50 -0.42 10.41
CA ALA A 46 -8.26 0.79 9.59
C ALA A 46 -8.93 2.04 10.16
N GLU A 47 -10.17 1.92 10.66
CA GLU A 47 -10.89 3.04 11.28
C GLU A 47 -10.18 3.53 12.54
N LYS A 48 -9.82 2.61 13.44
CA LYS A 48 -9.08 2.93 14.67
C LYS A 48 -7.74 3.57 14.35
N LEU A 49 -7.00 3.01 13.39
CA LEU A 49 -5.71 3.54 12.96
C LEU A 49 -5.84 4.96 12.42
N LEU A 50 -6.76 5.21 11.49
CA LEU A 50 -6.94 6.54 10.90
C LEU A 50 -7.44 7.57 11.89
N LEU A 51 -8.37 7.18 12.78
CA LEU A 51 -8.82 8.03 13.88
C LEU A 51 -7.64 8.45 14.76
N ASN A 52 -6.85 7.46 15.21
CA ASN A 52 -5.65 7.69 16.01
C ASN A 52 -4.68 8.65 15.30
N LEU A 53 -4.34 8.37 14.05
CA LEU A 53 -3.40 9.19 13.28
C LEU A 53 -3.92 10.62 13.04
N SER A 54 -5.22 10.78 12.79
CA SER A 54 -5.83 12.11 12.57
C SER A 54 -5.73 13.03 13.79
N GLN A 55 -5.62 12.43 14.99
CA GLN A 55 -5.47 13.13 16.26
C GLN A 55 -4.02 13.19 16.74
N ALA A 56 -3.16 12.35 16.15
CA ALA A 56 -1.77 12.25 16.52
C ALA A 56 -0.98 13.49 16.12
N ARG A 57 0.16 13.65 16.80
CA ARG A 57 1.16 14.67 16.51
C ARG A 57 2.51 14.00 16.46
N CYS A 58 3.38 14.51 15.60
CA CYS A 58 4.78 14.15 15.69
C CYS A 58 5.30 14.88 16.91
N ALA A 59 6.26 14.29 17.59
CA ALA A 59 6.67 14.89 18.86
C ALA A 59 8.13 15.27 18.96
N SER A 60 8.85 15.22 17.84
CA SER A 60 9.97 16.14 17.66
C SER A 60 9.49 17.58 17.44
N SER A 61 8.51 17.82 16.57
CA SER A 61 8.07 19.20 16.22
C SER A 61 6.69 19.60 16.76
N GLY A 62 5.85 18.67 17.20
CA GLY A 62 4.53 18.97 17.77
C GLY A 62 3.42 19.28 16.76
N ASP A 63 3.70 19.35 15.44
CA ASP A 63 2.65 19.49 14.43
C ASP A 63 1.79 18.21 14.32
N ARG A 64 0.60 18.36 13.74
CA ARG A 64 -0.34 17.27 13.48
C ARG A 64 0.13 16.35 12.36
N ILE A 65 -0.12 15.05 12.52
CA ILE A 65 0.14 14.09 11.44
C ILE A 65 -0.80 14.41 10.28
N GLU A 66 -0.23 14.59 9.11
CA GLU A 66 -0.99 14.78 7.88
C GLU A 66 -1.30 13.41 7.25
N LEU A 67 -2.38 13.32 6.49
CA LEU A 67 -2.84 12.05 5.91
C LEU A 67 -3.11 12.26 4.43
N ALA A 68 -2.49 11.45 3.58
CA ALA A 68 -2.68 11.48 2.15
C ALA A 68 -3.03 10.11 1.61
N LEU A 69 -3.74 10.07 0.48
CA LEU A 69 -4.19 8.85 -0.15
C LEU A 69 -3.47 8.67 -1.49
N ALA A 70 -2.78 7.55 -1.66
CA ALA A 70 -2.08 7.19 -2.89
C ALA A 70 -2.56 5.82 -3.40
N SER A 71 -3.45 5.81 -4.38
CA SER A 71 -4.09 4.60 -4.91
C SER A 71 -3.83 4.44 -6.40
N SER A 72 -3.44 3.24 -6.84
CA SER A 72 -3.33 2.94 -8.28
C SER A 72 -4.68 2.68 -8.95
N SER A 73 -5.79 2.77 -8.22
CA SER A 73 -7.13 2.63 -8.80
C SER A 73 -7.47 3.88 -9.59
N LYS A 74 -8.03 3.71 -10.80
CA LYS A 74 -8.65 4.81 -11.56
C LYS A 74 -9.89 5.35 -10.83
N THR A 75 -10.27 6.58 -11.13
CA THR A 75 -11.39 7.30 -10.49
C THR A 75 -12.67 6.46 -10.41
N HIS A 76 -13.10 5.86 -11.52
CA HIS A 76 -14.32 5.05 -11.55
C HIS A 76 -14.29 3.85 -10.57
N SER A 77 -13.19 3.08 -10.56
CA SER A 77 -13.02 1.96 -9.63
C SER A 77 -12.93 2.42 -8.18
N TYR A 78 -12.29 3.56 -7.94
CA TYR A 78 -12.20 4.15 -6.62
C TYR A 78 -13.58 4.54 -6.09
N GLU A 79 -14.40 5.25 -6.88
CA GLU A 79 -15.76 5.65 -6.48
C GLU A 79 -16.64 4.46 -6.12
N LEU A 80 -16.56 3.37 -6.89
CA LEU A 80 -17.30 2.14 -6.59
C LEU A 80 -16.87 1.51 -5.27
N ARG A 81 -15.55 1.37 -5.03
CA ARG A 81 -14.98 0.80 -3.79
C ARG A 81 -15.29 1.64 -2.55
N THR A 82 -15.55 2.92 -2.76
CA THR A 82 -15.72 3.91 -1.69
C THR A 82 -17.16 4.37 -1.54
N SER A 83 -18.10 3.70 -2.22
CA SER A 83 -19.50 4.07 -2.23
C SER A 83 -20.22 3.82 -0.89
N SER A 84 -19.77 2.81 -0.11
CA SER A 84 -20.35 2.45 1.18
C SER A 84 -20.14 3.55 2.24
N LEU A 85 -21.14 3.75 3.11
CA LEU A 85 -21.13 4.81 4.12
C LEU A 85 -19.93 4.68 5.08
N GLU A 86 -19.60 3.46 5.48
CA GLU A 86 -18.45 3.14 6.33
C GLU A 86 -17.14 3.61 5.68
N THR A 87 -16.93 3.29 4.41
CA THR A 87 -15.73 3.70 3.66
C THR A 87 -15.69 5.21 3.42
N LYS A 88 -16.83 5.85 3.15
CA LYS A 88 -16.91 7.32 3.04
C LYS A 88 -16.48 8.02 4.34
N ARG A 89 -16.95 7.52 5.49
CA ARG A 89 -16.53 8.03 6.81
C ARG A 89 -15.03 7.88 7.00
N LEU A 90 -14.49 6.72 6.67
CA LEU A 90 -13.05 6.47 6.74
C LEU A 90 -12.25 7.41 5.83
N LEU A 91 -12.74 7.70 4.64
CA LEU A 91 -12.03 8.54 3.69
C LEU A 91 -12.13 10.04 3.99
N SER A 92 -13.04 10.44 4.89
CA SER A 92 -13.15 11.82 5.34
C SER A 92 -11.90 12.34 6.04
N PHE A 93 -11.04 11.45 6.55
CA PHE A 93 -9.74 11.81 7.12
C PHE A 93 -8.72 12.31 6.09
N PHE A 94 -8.93 12.02 4.79
CA PHE A 94 -8.05 12.47 3.71
C PHE A 94 -8.64 13.68 2.99
N GLN A 95 -7.93 14.80 2.99
CA GLN A 95 -8.30 15.97 2.21
C GLN A 95 -8.28 15.63 0.72
N SER A 96 -9.24 16.16 -0.05
CA SER A 96 -9.39 15.85 -1.48
C SER A 96 -8.13 16.18 -2.30
N ASP A 97 -7.48 17.30 -1.98
CA ASP A 97 -6.27 17.77 -2.69
C ASP A 97 -5.05 16.85 -2.47
N TRP A 98 -5.10 16.02 -1.42
CA TRP A 98 -4.04 15.07 -1.04
C TRP A 98 -4.38 13.64 -1.46
N ARG A 99 -5.37 13.47 -2.34
CA ARG A 99 -5.69 12.18 -2.97
C ARG A 99 -5.05 12.13 -4.35
N VAL A 100 -4.28 11.07 -4.58
CA VAL A 100 -3.66 10.75 -5.86
C VAL A 100 -4.18 9.39 -6.30
N LEU A 101 -4.86 9.37 -7.43
CA LEU A 101 -5.46 8.17 -8.03
C LEU A 101 -4.63 7.69 -9.22
N GLY A 102 -4.94 6.50 -9.75
CA GLY A 102 -4.16 5.84 -10.79
C GLY A 102 -4.22 6.54 -12.16
N ASP A 103 -5.22 7.39 -12.36
CA ASP A 103 -5.46 8.24 -13.53
C ASP A 103 -5.15 9.72 -13.26
N ASP A 104 -4.46 10.03 -12.15
CA ASP A 104 -4.04 11.39 -11.84
C ASP A 104 -2.97 11.88 -12.84
N SER A 105 -3.26 12.99 -13.51
CA SER A 105 -2.38 13.59 -14.52
C SER A 105 -0.98 13.98 -14.01
N ARG A 106 -0.82 14.16 -12.70
CA ARG A 106 0.47 14.47 -12.07
C ARG A 106 1.40 13.25 -12.03
N VAL A 107 0.84 12.04 -12.11
CA VAL A 107 1.62 10.80 -12.21
C VAL A 107 1.91 10.54 -13.69
N ARG A 108 3.19 10.52 -14.05
CA ARG A 108 3.63 10.29 -15.43
C ARG A 108 3.09 8.96 -15.96
N GLN A 109 2.65 8.94 -17.22
CA GLN A 109 2.16 7.72 -17.86
C GLN A 109 3.24 6.63 -17.83
N GLY A 110 2.85 5.39 -17.51
CA GLY A 110 3.78 4.26 -17.34
C GLY A 110 4.60 4.29 -16.03
N ARG A 111 4.44 5.32 -15.20
CA ARG A 111 5.10 5.46 -13.89
C ARG A 111 4.17 5.12 -12.71
N GLY A 112 3.27 4.16 -12.92
CA GLY A 112 2.53 3.54 -11.80
C GLY A 112 3.45 2.62 -10.97
N LYS A 113 2.99 2.19 -9.79
CA LYS A 113 3.70 1.24 -8.91
C LYS A 113 4.24 0.06 -9.76
N PRO A 114 5.53 -0.31 -9.66
CA PRO A 114 6.46 -0.04 -8.55
C PRO A 114 7.26 1.27 -8.62
N ALA A 115 6.96 2.16 -9.58
CA ALA A 115 7.51 3.50 -9.56
C ALA A 115 7.09 4.30 -8.31
N PRO A 116 7.97 5.14 -7.73
CA PRO A 116 7.65 5.95 -6.55
C PRO A 116 6.75 7.16 -6.82
N ASP A 117 6.51 7.49 -8.10
CA ASP A 117 5.89 8.74 -8.54
C ASP A 117 4.57 9.05 -7.82
N ILE A 118 3.71 8.06 -7.56
CA ILE A 118 2.43 8.28 -6.89
C ILE A 118 2.59 8.78 -5.44
N TYR A 119 3.59 8.28 -4.69
CA TYR A 119 3.85 8.73 -3.33
C TYR A 119 4.55 10.09 -3.31
N LEU A 120 5.46 10.32 -4.27
CA LEU A 120 6.16 11.60 -4.40
C LEU A 120 5.18 12.73 -4.78
N VAL A 121 4.26 12.48 -5.71
CA VAL A 121 3.19 13.43 -6.07
C VAL A 121 2.30 13.73 -4.87
N ALA A 122 1.95 12.72 -4.08
CA ALA A 122 1.13 12.93 -2.90
C ALA A 122 1.87 13.78 -1.85
N LEU A 123 3.16 13.51 -1.60
CA LEU A 123 4.01 14.31 -0.73
C LEU A 123 4.17 15.77 -1.22
N GLN A 124 4.35 15.97 -2.53
CA GLN A 124 4.41 17.30 -3.13
C GLN A 124 3.10 18.07 -2.91
N SER A 125 1.96 17.41 -3.05
CA SER A 125 0.63 18.02 -2.86
C SER A 125 0.44 18.50 -1.42
N LEU A 126 0.86 17.70 -0.44
CA LEU A 126 0.88 18.08 0.96
C LEU A 126 1.75 19.31 1.20
N ASN A 127 3.02 19.24 0.79
CA ASN A 127 3.98 20.33 0.98
C ASN A 127 3.56 21.63 0.30
N ALA A 128 2.86 21.58 -0.83
CA ALA A 128 2.35 22.76 -1.52
C ALA A 128 1.23 23.48 -0.76
N THR A 129 0.44 22.75 0.02
CA THR A 129 -0.67 23.32 0.82
C THR A 129 -0.28 23.72 2.24
N ARG A 130 0.94 23.37 2.67
CA ARG A 130 1.46 23.77 3.98
C ARG A 130 1.81 25.26 3.97
N ASN A 131 1.58 25.92 5.11
CA ASN A 131 1.99 27.30 5.31
C ASN A 131 3.49 27.46 5.02
N SER A 132 3.87 28.55 4.35
CA SER A 132 5.26 28.83 3.94
C SER A 132 6.26 28.87 5.10
N ASP A 133 5.78 29.10 6.33
CA ASP A 133 6.59 29.12 7.55
C ASP A 133 6.93 27.73 8.09
N LYS A 134 6.29 26.67 7.59
CA LYS A 134 6.56 25.29 8.02
C LYS A 134 7.60 24.64 7.13
N LYS A 135 8.54 23.93 7.76
CA LYS A 135 9.49 23.06 7.06
C LYS A 135 8.72 22.04 6.22
N ALA A 136 9.19 21.83 4.99
CA ALA A 136 8.70 20.79 4.10
C ALA A 136 8.97 19.40 4.68
N ILE A 137 7.99 18.49 4.53
CA ILE A 137 8.12 17.09 4.90
C ILE A 137 9.06 16.40 3.90
N LEU A 138 10.05 15.70 4.41
CA LEU A 138 10.97 14.88 3.63
C LEU A 138 10.44 13.45 3.43
N PRO A 139 10.84 12.74 2.37
CA PRO A 139 10.36 11.38 2.15
C PRO A 139 10.68 10.40 3.29
N ASN A 140 11.84 10.51 3.92
CA ASN A 140 12.21 9.67 5.07
C ASN A 140 11.39 9.98 6.34
N GLU A 141 10.71 11.12 6.37
CA GLU A 141 9.74 11.52 7.38
C GLU A 141 8.32 11.04 7.02
N CYS A 142 8.15 10.14 6.03
CA CYS A 142 6.85 9.58 5.66
C CYS A 142 6.75 8.09 5.99
N LEU A 143 5.54 7.64 6.31
CA LEU A 143 5.16 6.24 6.50
C LEU A 143 4.09 5.81 5.49
N VAL A 144 4.34 4.71 4.78
CA VAL A 144 3.43 4.15 3.77
C VAL A 144 2.83 2.86 4.32
N PHE A 145 1.51 2.70 4.28
CA PHE A 145 0.81 1.43 4.53
C PHE A 145 0.39 0.84 3.20
N GLU A 146 0.91 -0.34 2.90
CA GLU A 146 0.72 -1.03 1.63
C GLU A 146 0.34 -2.48 1.80
N ASP A 147 -0.43 -3.02 0.88
CA ASP A 147 -0.77 -4.44 0.83
C ASP A 147 0.01 -5.19 -0.27
N SER A 148 0.48 -4.46 -1.28
CA SER A 148 1.07 -5.03 -2.48
C SER A 148 2.60 -4.92 -2.52
N VAL A 149 3.27 -5.96 -3.03
CA VAL A 149 4.73 -5.94 -3.23
C VAL A 149 5.17 -4.75 -4.08
N ALA A 150 4.48 -4.49 -5.19
CA ALA A 150 4.78 -3.34 -6.05
C ALA A 150 4.60 -2.00 -5.32
N GLY A 151 3.65 -1.89 -4.40
CA GLY A 151 3.48 -0.69 -3.58
C GLY A 151 4.57 -0.54 -2.53
N VAL A 152 5.00 -1.64 -1.91
CA VAL A 152 6.14 -1.64 -0.99
C VAL A 152 7.40 -1.17 -1.70
N GLU A 153 7.70 -1.72 -2.88
CA GLU A 153 8.83 -1.28 -3.72
C GLU A 153 8.73 0.20 -4.06
N ALA A 154 7.55 0.68 -4.47
CA ALA A 154 7.33 2.08 -4.78
C ALA A 154 7.55 2.99 -3.56
N GLY A 155 7.09 2.61 -2.37
CA GLY A 155 7.30 3.38 -1.14
C GLY A 155 8.78 3.45 -0.76
N ARG A 156 9.48 2.32 -0.88
CA ARG A 156 10.93 2.24 -0.63
C ARG A 156 11.73 3.08 -1.64
N GLN A 157 11.42 2.99 -2.93
CA GLN A 157 12.05 3.81 -3.98
C GLN A 157 11.77 5.30 -3.81
N ALA A 158 10.66 5.66 -3.15
CA ALA A 158 10.36 7.04 -2.79
C ALA A 158 11.23 7.54 -1.61
N GLY A 159 12.00 6.67 -0.96
CA GLY A 159 12.76 6.98 0.26
C GLY A 159 11.89 7.06 1.51
N MET A 160 10.72 6.42 1.49
CA MET A 160 9.76 6.41 2.59
C MET A 160 9.85 5.11 3.39
N ARG A 161 9.45 5.16 4.66
CA ARG A 161 9.27 3.95 5.48
C ARG A 161 7.98 3.26 5.06
N VAL A 162 7.97 1.93 5.06
CA VAL A 162 6.80 1.15 4.64
C VAL A 162 6.38 0.17 5.74
N VAL A 163 5.10 0.15 6.03
CA VAL A 163 4.42 -0.93 6.76
C VAL A 163 3.70 -1.77 5.70
N TRP A 164 4.15 -2.99 5.51
CA TRP A 164 3.53 -3.94 4.62
C TRP A 164 2.49 -4.78 5.37
N ILE A 165 1.26 -4.75 4.88
CA ILE A 165 0.08 -5.47 5.37
C ILE A 165 -0.41 -6.44 4.28
N PRO A 166 0.34 -7.52 4.00
CA PRO A 166 0.00 -8.44 2.94
C PRO A 166 -1.32 -9.17 3.21
N HIS A 167 -2.02 -9.53 2.13
CA HIS A 167 -3.03 -10.57 2.22
C HIS A 167 -2.37 -11.88 2.69
N PRO A 168 -3.03 -12.71 3.53
CA PRO A 168 -2.44 -13.94 4.05
C PRO A 168 -1.81 -14.85 2.98
N ASP A 169 -2.49 -15.05 1.85
CA ASP A 169 -1.98 -15.87 0.75
C ASP A 169 -0.70 -15.29 0.12
N VAL A 170 -0.60 -13.96 0.04
CA VAL A 170 0.60 -13.28 -0.46
C VAL A 170 1.74 -13.41 0.55
N ALA A 171 1.44 -13.34 1.84
CA ALA A 171 2.43 -13.52 2.89
C ALA A 171 3.04 -14.93 2.85
N VAL A 172 2.21 -15.97 2.66
CA VAL A 172 2.64 -17.37 2.54
C VAL A 172 3.53 -17.54 1.30
N GLU A 173 3.07 -17.10 0.13
CA GLU A 173 3.84 -17.19 -1.11
C GLU A 173 5.20 -16.49 -1.01
N TYR A 174 5.23 -15.30 -0.39
CA TYR A 174 6.46 -14.55 -0.23
C TYR A 174 7.46 -15.25 0.72
N GLN A 175 6.97 -15.85 1.82
CA GLN A 175 7.82 -16.62 2.74
C GLN A 175 8.40 -17.87 2.09
N THR A 176 7.61 -18.58 1.27
CA THR A 176 8.08 -19.76 0.54
C THR A 176 9.21 -19.38 -0.41
N ARG A 177 9.02 -18.33 -1.22
CA ARG A 177 10.06 -17.84 -2.14
C ARG A 177 11.33 -17.39 -1.44
N GLN A 178 11.21 -16.74 -0.28
CA GLN A 178 12.39 -16.37 0.49
C GLN A 178 13.18 -17.59 0.97
N LYS A 179 12.48 -18.64 1.43
CA LYS A 179 13.14 -19.90 1.82
C LYS A 179 13.80 -20.56 0.62
N ASP A 180 13.13 -20.63 -0.52
CA ASP A 180 13.65 -21.24 -1.75
C ASP A 180 14.95 -20.56 -2.20
N LEU A 181 14.97 -19.22 -2.23
CA LEU A 181 16.17 -18.43 -2.54
C LEU A 181 17.33 -18.69 -1.56
N LEU A 182 17.03 -18.85 -0.26
CA LEU A 182 18.05 -19.18 0.75
C LEU A 182 18.58 -20.61 0.57
N THR A 183 17.72 -21.58 0.24
CA THR A 183 18.14 -22.96 -0.03
C THR A 183 18.92 -23.12 -1.34
N GLU A 184 18.60 -22.34 -2.38
CA GLU A 184 19.36 -22.32 -3.64
C GLU A 184 20.74 -21.65 -3.48
N SER A 185 20.91 -20.82 -2.45
CA SER A 185 22.15 -20.11 -2.14
C SER A 185 23.11 -20.88 -1.21
N THR A 186 22.75 -22.09 -0.76
CA THR A 186 23.52 -22.81 0.26
C THR A 186 24.24 -24.03 -0.35
N GLU A 187 25.46 -23.83 -0.87
CA GLU A 187 26.49 -24.86 -0.73
C GLU A 187 26.82 -24.98 0.76
N VAL A 188 26.36 -26.08 1.36
CA VAL A 188 26.73 -26.68 2.65
C VAL A 188 27.32 -25.72 3.69
N ILE A 189 26.46 -25.17 4.55
CA ILE A 189 26.83 -24.88 5.94
C ILE A 189 25.79 -25.56 6.83
N GLU A 190 26.25 -26.52 7.63
CA GLU A 190 25.42 -27.28 8.55
C GLU A 190 24.73 -26.36 9.56
N LEU A 191 23.39 -26.44 9.56
CA LEU A 191 22.52 -25.77 10.50
C LEU A 191 22.75 -26.32 11.91
N ARG A 192 23.32 -25.50 12.79
CA ARG A 192 23.24 -25.69 14.24
C ARG A 192 22.20 -24.71 14.78
N ASP A 193 21.12 -25.28 15.31
CA ASP A 193 20.07 -24.58 16.05
C ASP A 193 20.68 -23.58 17.04
N ASN A 194 20.45 -22.29 16.81
CA ASN A 194 20.24 -21.30 17.84
C ASN A 194 19.59 -20.06 17.25
N CYS A 195 18.38 -19.78 17.76
CA CYS A 195 17.74 -18.48 17.68
C CYS A 195 18.69 -17.42 18.26
N GLN A 196 18.73 -16.24 17.61
CA GLN A 196 19.56 -15.06 17.88
C GLN A 196 20.96 -15.08 17.24
N GLN A 197 21.12 -14.36 16.12
CA GLN A 197 22.03 -13.21 16.05
C GLN A 197 21.76 -12.45 14.74
N GLU A 198 21.88 -11.14 14.83
CA GLU A 198 21.72 -10.13 13.79
C GLU A 198 22.74 -10.30 12.66
N GLU A 199 22.27 -10.57 11.44
CA GLU A 199 22.88 -10.02 10.23
C GLU A 199 21.88 -9.01 9.67
N ILE A 200 22.17 -7.73 9.93
CA ILE A 200 21.38 -6.60 9.44
C ILE A 200 21.71 -6.46 7.95
N ASP A 201 20.87 -7.05 7.11
CA ASP A 201 20.75 -6.64 5.72
C ASP A 201 20.17 -5.21 5.72
N ASP A 202 20.96 -4.21 5.31
CA ASP A 202 20.56 -2.80 5.18
C ASP A 202 19.28 -2.64 4.33
N ASN A 203 18.94 -3.65 3.54
CA ASN A 203 17.74 -3.72 2.72
C ASN A 203 16.43 -3.95 3.54
N CYS A 204 16.50 -4.29 4.83
CA CYS A 204 15.34 -4.56 5.69
C CYS A 204 14.95 -3.38 6.60
N GLN A 205 15.76 -2.32 6.69
CA GLN A 205 15.52 -1.24 7.67
C GLN A 205 14.28 -0.38 7.34
N TRP A 206 13.79 -0.42 6.09
CA TRP A 206 12.73 0.45 5.59
C TRP A 206 11.36 -0.24 5.46
N THR A 207 11.22 -1.51 5.86
CA THR A 207 9.93 -2.22 5.76
C THR A 207 9.62 -3.08 6.97
N GLU A 208 8.50 -2.79 7.64
CA GLU A 208 7.92 -3.66 8.67
C GLU A 208 6.75 -4.46 8.10
N ILE A 209 6.63 -5.72 8.48
CA ILE A 209 5.51 -6.57 8.07
C ILE A 209 4.57 -6.75 9.26
N ILE A 210 3.29 -6.41 9.09
CA ILE A 210 2.22 -6.72 10.05
C ILE A 210 1.08 -7.42 9.34
N LEU A 211 0.49 -8.45 9.96
CA LEU A 211 -0.64 -9.19 9.35
C LEU A 211 -2.00 -8.52 9.60
N ASN A 212 -2.05 -7.56 10.53
CA ASN A 212 -3.28 -6.89 10.93
C ASN A 212 -2.97 -5.47 11.41
N LEU A 213 -3.78 -4.48 10.98
CA LEU A 213 -3.59 -3.08 11.36
C LEU A 213 -3.75 -2.85 12.87
N ASN A 214 -4.47 -3.73 13.58
CA ASN A 214 -4.57 -3.66 15.04
C ASN A 214 -3.24 -3.93 15.76
N HIS A 215 -2.26 -4.55 15.08
CA HIS A 215 -0.93 -4.80 15.63
C HIS A 215 0.06 -3.66 15.34
N PHE A 216 -0.37 -2.61 14.64
CA PHE A 216 0.51 -1.48 14.33
C PHE A 216 0.89 -0.74 15.62
N ASN A 217 2.17 -0.78 15.97
CA ASN A 217 2.70 -0.06 17.13
C ASN A 217 3.08 1.37 16.73
N CYS A 218 2.22 2.32 17.08
CA CYS A 218 2.44 3.74 16.82
C CYS A 218 3.75 4.25 17.45
N GLU A 219 4.07 3.84 18.69
CA GLU A 219 5.24 4.32 19.44
C GLU A 219 6.57 3.92 18.81
N LYS A 220 6.64 2.74 18.16
CA LYS A 220 7.83 2.30 17.42
C LYS A 220 8.20 3.28 16.30
N TYR A 221 7.18 3.86 15.68
CA TYR A 221 7.36 4.87 14.66
C TYR A 221 7.56 6.25 15.22
N GLY A 222 7.25 6.40 16.51
CA GLY A 222 7.13 7.60 17.33
C GLY A 222 5.76 8.31 17.23
N ILE A 223 4.79 7.69 16.59
CA ILE A 223 3.44 8.25 16.53
C ILE A 223 2.89 8.16 17.94
N GLN A 224 2.69 9.30 18.59
CA GLN A 224 2.22 9.28 19.96
C GLN A 224 0.90 10.01 20.12
N MET A 225 0.02 9.38 20.90
CA MET A 225 -1.23 9.94 21.40
C MET A 225 -0.93 10.93 22.53
N SER A 226 0.00 11.86 22.26
CA SER A 226 0.93 12.55 23.15
C SER A 226 2.31 11.84 23.29
N SER A 227 3.27 12.41 22.55
CA SER A 227 4.71 12.58 22.88
C SER A 227 5.82 11.64 22.39
N TYR A 228 6.14 11.46 21.07
CA TYR A 228 7.49 11.39 20.37
C TYR A 228 7.60 10.65 19.00
N VAL A 229 7.39 11.40 17.88
CA VAL A 229 7.83 11.28 16.43
C VAL A 229 7.00 10.54 15.31
N LEU A 230 6.41 11.20 14.30
CA LEU A 230 6.48 10.87 12.84
C LEU A 230 5.26 11.41 12.07
N TYR A 231 5.53 12.13 10.97
CA TYR A 231 4.56 12.58 9.98
C TYR A 231 4.21 11.56 8.90
N LEU A 232 2.98 11.68 8.43
CA LEU A 232 2.45 11.13 7.20
C LEU A 232 2.21 9.63 7.13
N VAL A 233 0.93 9.28 6.92
CA VAL A 233 0.46 7.91 6.68
C VAL A 233 -0.29 7.84 5.36
N PHE A 234 0.20 7.02 4.43
CA PHE A 234 -0.51 6.64 3.21
C PHE A 234 -1.24 5.31 3.43
N ILE A 235 -2.52 5.20 3.07
CA ILE A 235 -3.24 3.92 3.11
C ILE A 235 -3.74 3.59 1.70
N SER A 236 -3.31 2.47 1.14
CA SER A 236 -3.95 1.90 -0.06
C SER A 236 -5.26 1.21 0.34
N PRO A 237 -6.43 1.61 -0.19
CA PRO A 237 -7.70 1.07 0.24
C PRO A 237 -8.00 -0.29 -0.43
N VAL A 238 -8.24 -1.29 0.43
CA VAL A 238 -9.20 -2.40 0.30
C VAL A 238 -9.18 -3.15 -1.05
N LYS A 239 -8.72 -4.40 -1.03
CA LYS A 239 -9.01 -5.40 -2.07
C LYS A 239 -10.13 -6.33 -1.62
N LEU A 240 -11.02 -6.64 -2.57
CA LEU A 240 -11.94 -7.77 -2.49
C LEU A 240 -11.20 -9.09 -2.58
N LYS A 241 -11.69 -10.10 -1.85
CA LYS A 241 -11.47 -11.51 -2.19
C LYS A 241 -12.10 -11.75 -3.57
N ASN A 242 -11.28 -12.02 -4.58
CA ASN A 242 -11.74 -12.27 -5.94
C ASN A 242 -11.70 -13.78 -6.19
N ASP A 243 -12.77 -14.49 -5.82
CA ASP A 243 -12.93 -15.93 -6.07
C ASP A 243 -13.23 -16.25 -7.56
N PHE A 244 -13.44 -15.23 -8.39
CA PHE A 244 -13.79 -15.37 -9.80
C PHE A 244 -12.66 -15.91 -10.69
N LEU A 245 -11.40 -15.58 -10.40
CA LEU A 245 -10.27 -15.98 -11.25
C LEU A 245 -9.91 -17.46 -11.12
N MET A 246 -10.20 -18.08 -9.96
CA MET A 246 -9.91 -19.51 -9.73
C MET A 246 -10.88 -20.46 -10.42
N GLN A 247 -12.02 -19.97 -10.94
CA GLN A 247 -13.00 -20.82 -11.64
C GLN A 247 -12.68 -21.01 -13.14
N ARG A 248 -11.64 -20.33 -13.65
CA ARG A 248 -11.32 -20.29 -15.09
C ARG A 248 -9.85 -20.59 -15.43
N VAL A 249 -9.04 -20.93 -14.42
CA VAL A 249 -7.67 -21.47 -14.55
C VAL A 249 -7.73 -22.94 -14.19
#